data_AF-A0A951QQB2-F1
#
_entry.id   AF-A0A951QQB2-F1
#
_cell.length_a   1.000
_cell.length_b   1.000
_cell.length_c   1.000
_cell.angle_alpha   90.00
_cell.angle_beta   90.00
_cell.angle_gamma   90.00
#
_symmetry.space_group_name_H-M   'P 1'
#
loop_
_entity.id
_entity.type
_entity.pdbx_description
1 polymer ?
#
loop_
_entity_poly.entity_id
_entity_poly.type
_entity_poly.pdbx_seq_one_letter_code
_entity_poly.pdbx_strand_id
1 'polypeptide(L)'
;MFHKLSVKLALSSLVALSTASTALAQLPPAPRFSCASHLRTYIVKPLDNRQGQGIRCVKFSDGKPRSTSIPTLSWYGEGNWGGATYRHVGQAIYRNSNLIGFASDIHGNGENINNNFDGNLKVNITNPARIRVTGAWNEEWQLVQSTNYNALPRPKTCGEYFDEYKVSDLAGNRQGEGLRCVLRVGTKNTTWFGNGNWGGSTYSHIGTRSSNGYGAGDICAAGLGSICNTFGYGSLKLTPVSGGFDVTGAWSEKWRK
;
A
#
# COMPACT_ATOMS: atom_id res chain seq x y z
N MET A 1 86.35 -53.26 16.73
CA MET A 1 86.51 -51.83 17.08
C MET A 1 85.49 -51.05 16.26
N PHE A 2 84.85 -50.04 16.86
CA PHE A 2 83.80 -49.14 16.35
C PHE A 2 82.34 -49.56 16.57
N HIS A 3 81.85 -49.19 17.76
CA HIS A 3 80.46 -48.78 17.99
C HIS A 3 80.12 -47.53 17.18
N LYS A 4 78.90 -47.47 16.61
CA LYS A 4 78.22 -46.21 16.34
C LYS A 4 76.75 -46.32 16.78
N LEU A 5 76.45 -45.57 17.84
CA LEU A 5 75.10 -45.19 18.26
C LEU A 5 74.41 -44.42 17.12
N SER A 6 73.13 -44.69 16.90
CA SER A 6 72.23 -43.80 16.15
C SER A 6 71.03 -43.50 17.02
N VAL A 7 71.01 -42.29 17.59
CA VAL A 7 69.88 -41.71 18.32
C VAL A 7 68.89 -41.19 17.27
N LYS A 8 67.66 -41.71 17.24
CA LYS A 8 66.56 -41.13 16.46
C LYS A 8 65.65 -40.34 17.41
N LEU A 9 65.71 -39.01 17.30
CA LEU A 9 64.76 -38.09 17.91
C LEU A 9 63.44 -38.16 17.12
N ALA A 10 62.34 -38.52 17.76
CA ALA A 10 61.01 -38.40 17.19
C ALA A 10 60.37 -37.08 17.69
N LEU A 11 60.21 -36.10 16.80
CA LEU A 11 59.41 -34.90 17.05
C LEU A 11 57.93 -35.24 16.76
N SER A 12 57.12 -35.35 17.82
CA SER A 12 55.67 -35.46 17.73
C SER A 12 55.04 -34.06 17.69
N SER A 13 54.52 -33.66 16.52
CA SER A 13 53.74 -32.43 16.34
C SER A 13 52.31 -32.61 16.84
N LEU A 14 51.93 -31.89 17.89
CA LEU A 14 50.55 -31.73 18.35
C LEU A 14 49.83 -30.74 17.43
N VAL A 15 48.89 -31.21 16.62
CA VAL A 15 47.96 -30.37 15.85
C VAL A 15 46.80 -30.00 16.79
N ALA A 16 46.77 -28.75 17.24
CA ALA A 16 45.61 -28.21 17.97
C ALA A 16 44.49 -27.91 16.96
N LEU A 17 43.44 -28.75 16.96
CA LEU A 17 42.20 -28.49 16.24
C LEU A 17 41.39 -27.44 17.01
N SER A 18 41.41 -26.20 16.55
CA SER A 18 40.48 -25.17 17.01
C SER A 18 39.10 -25.43 16.37
N THR A 19 38.12 -25.74 17.22
CA THR A 19 36.71 -25.79 16.80
C THR A 19 36.23 -24.36 16.56
N ALA A 20 36.20 -23.95 15.29
CA ALA A 20 35.56 -22.71 14.89
C ALA A 20 34.04 -22.83 15.10
N SER A 21 33.55 -22.30 16.22
CA SER A 21 32.12 -22.09 16.43
C SER A 21 31.60 -21.12 15.37
N THR A 22 30.90 -21.66 14.37
CA THR A 22 30.14 -20.87 13.40
C THR A 22 28.98 -20.21 14.13
N ALA A 23 29.19 -18.99 14.61
CA ALA A 23 28.11 -18.11 15.00
C ALA A 23 27.27 -17.84 13.74
N LEU A 24 26.14 -18.51 13.61
CA LEU A 24 25.12 -18.17 12.61
C LEU A 24 24.67 -16.74 12.92
N ALA A 25 25.07 -15.79 12.06
CA ALA A 25 24.58 -14.42 12.12
C ALA A 25 23.04 -14.49 12.02
N GLN A 26 22.36 -14.15 13.12
CA GLN A 26 20.92 -13.96 13.10
C GLN A 26 20.65 -12.79 12.14
N LEU A 27 20.12 -13.11 10.95
CA LEU A 27 19.66 -12.09 10.03
C LEU A 27 18.64 -11.21 10.76
N PRO A 28 18.72 -9.88 10.64
CA PRO A 28 17.71 -9.01 11.21
C PRO A 28 16.33 -9.45 10.69
N PRO A 29 15.29 -9.44 11.55
CA PRO A 29 13.95 -9.82 11.13
C PRO A 29 13.55 -9.00 9.90
N ALA A 30 12.97 -9.67 8.90
CA ALA A 30 12.50 -9.03 7.67
C ALA A 30 11.62 -7.82 8.03
N PRO A 31 11.76 -6.68 7.30
CA PRO A 31 10.99 -5.48 7.59
C PRO A 31 9.50 -5.81 7.54
N ARG A 32 8.79 -5.56 8.65
CA ARG A 32 7.35 -5.79 8.74
C ARG A 32 6.61 -4.71 7.96
N PHE A 33 5.57 -5.08 7.24
CA PHE A 33 4.74 -4.17 6.48
C PHE A 33 3.98 -3.20 7.40
N SER A 34 3.99 -1.93 7.04
CA SER A 34 3.12 -0.89 7.61
C SER A 34 2.79 0.14 6.52
N CYS A 35 1.61 0.74 6.61
CA CYS A 35 1.16 1.79 5.70
C CYS A 35 1.74 3.19 6.04
N ALA A 36 2.74 3.26 6.92
CA ALA A 36 3.26 4.47 7.57
C ALA A 36 2.30 5.11 8.59
N SER A 37 2.79 6.11 9.33
CA SER A 37 2.11 6.76 10.46
C SER A 37 0.86 7.58 10.07
N HIS A 38 0.69 7.88 8.79
CA HIS A 38 -0.37 8.76 8.28
C HIS A 38 -1.55 8.02 7.65
N LEU A 39 -1.43 6.69 7.61
CA LEU A 39 -2.47 5.75 7.21
C LEU A 39 -2.61 4.72 8.33
N ARG A 40 -3.78 4.12 8.45
CA ARG A 40 -3.98 3.00 9.37
C ARG A 40 -3.77 1.69 8.62
N THR A 41 -2.89 0.85 9.16
CA THR A 41 -2.60 -0.49 8.64
C THR A 41 -3.59 -1.49 9.24
N TYR A 42 -4.41 -2.11 8.41
CA TYR A 42 -5.26 -3.21 8.84
C TYR A 42 -4.83 -4.51 8.18
N ILE A 43 -4.90 -5.62 8.92
CA ILE A 43 -4.97 -6.96 8.34
C ILE A 43 -6.42 -7.32 8.07
N VAL A 44 -6.63 -8.15 7.05
CA VAL A 44 -7.96 -8.60 6.66
C VAL A 44 -8.21 -10.00 7.19
N LYS A 45 -9.31 -10.17 7.92
CA LYS A 45 -9.83 -11.46 8.36
C LYS A 45 -11.11 -11.80 7.61
N PRO A 46 -11.21 -12.97 6.98
CA PRO A 46 -12.44 -13.43 6.36
C PRO A 46 -13.50 -13.71 7.43
N LEU A 47 -14.76 -13.35 7.16
CA LEU A 47 -15.90 -13.65 8.04
C LEU A 47 -16.56 -15.00 7.69
N ASP A 48 -16.20 -15.57 6.55
CA ASP A 48 -16.67 -16.84 5.99
C ASP A 48 -15.63 -17.96 6.10
N ASN A 49 -14.57 -17.76 6.89
CA ASN A 49 -13.48 -18.72 7.10
C ASN A 49 -12.73 -19.17 5.83
N ARG A 50 -12.86 -18.46 4.71
CA ARG A 50 -12.07 -18.75 3.50
C ARG A 50 -10.58 -18.54 3.77
N GLN A 51 -9.71 -19.31 3.12
CA GLN A 51 -8.27 -19.11 3.28
C GLN A 51 -7.81 -17.86 2.53
N GLY A 52 -6.92 -17.08 3.16
CA GLY A 52 -6.26 -15.96 2.53
C GLY A 52 -5.73 -14.94 3.52
N GLN A 53 -5.08 -13.93 2.97
CA GLN A 53 -4.51 -12.81 3.70
C GLN A 53 -4.62 -11.54 2.89
N GLY A 54 -4.58 -10.39 3.56
CA GLY A 54 -4.50 -9.11 2.88
C GLY A 54 -4.29 -7.97 3.85
N ILE A 55 -3.95 -6.82 3.29
CA ILE A 55 -3.78 -5.57 4.02
C ILE A 55 -4.77 -4.52 3.52
N ARG A 56 -5.05 -3.54 4.37
CA ARG A 56 -5.69 -2.28 3.98
C ARG A 56 -4.88 -1.12 4.53
N CYS A 57 -4.53 -0.18 3.67
CA CYS A 57 -4.01 1.12 4.05
C CYS A 57 -5.15 2.12 3.98
N VAL A 58 -5.64 2.53 5.15
CA VAL A 58 -6.88 3.31 5.27
C VAL A 58 -6.57 4.74 5.68
N LYS A 59 -7.11 5.71 4.93
CA LYS A 59 -7.14 7.13 5.28
C LYS A 59 -8.55 7.52 5.68
N PHE A 60 -8.72 7.98 6.92
CA PHE A 60 -10.00 8.51 7.42
C PHE A 60 -10.11 9.99 7.08
N SER A 61 -11.32 10.48 6.76
CA SER A 61 -11.54 11.90 6.53
C SER A 61 -11.45 12.75 7.80
N ASP A 62 -11.35 14.06 7.61
CA ASP A 62 -11.33 15.10 8.64
C ASP A 62 -12.66 15.27 9.41
N GLY A 63 -13.62 14.35 9.23
CA GLY A 63 -14.70 14.21 10.18
C GLY A 63 -15.94 15.06 9.91
N LYS A 64 -16.28 15.40 8.65
CA LYS A 64 -17.66 15.78 8.33
C LYS A 64 -18.57 14.55 8.44
N PRO A 65 -19.35 14.40 9.51
CA PRO A 65 -20.17 13.20 9.68
C PRO A 65 -21.27 13.23 8.61
N ARG A 66 -21.56 12.06 8.03
CA ARG A 66 -22.74 11.86 7.16
C ARG A 66 -22.76 12.67 5.86
N SER A 67 -21.60 13.14 5.37
CA SER A 67 -21.52 13.68 4.02
C SER A 67 -21.78 12.58 2.97
N THR A 68 -22.59 12.90 1.98
CA THR A 68 -22.89 12.02 0.83
C THR A 68 -21.93 12.21 -0.34
N SER A 69 -20.99 13.15 -0.23
CA SER A 69 -20.02 13.51 -1.29
C SER A 69 -18.56 13.47 -0.84
N ILE A 70 -18.30 13.35 0.46
CA ILE A 70 -16.96 13.21 1.04
C ILE A 70 -16.82 11.80 1.61
N PRO A 71 -15.79 11.03 1.20
CA PRO A 71 -15.49 9.74 1.81
C PRO A 71 -15.31 9.87 3.32
N THR A 72 -15.96 9.00 4.09
CA THR A 72 -15.66 8.82 5.52
C THR A 72 -14.32 8.15 5.71
N LEU A 73 -14.02 7.19 4.83
CA LEU A 73 -12.71 6.60 4.68
C LEU A 73 -12.46 6.24 3.22
N SER A 74 -11.18 6.19 2.88
CA SER A 74 -10.66 5.71 1.60
C SER A 74 -9.58 4.67 1.90
N TRP A 75 -9.45 3.65 1.06
CA TRP A 75 -8.44 2.62 1.25
C TRP A 75 -7.77 2.17 -0.04
N TYR A 76 -6.52 1.76 0.12
CA TYR A 76 -5.81 0.86 -0.76
C TYR A 76 -5.82 -0.52 -0.11
N GLY A 77 -5.99 -1.58 -0.89
CA GLY A 77 -5.90 -2.94 -0.39
C GLY A 77 -5.23 -3.87 -1.38
N GLU A 78 -4.54 -4.87 -0.86
CA GLU A 78 -4.02 -5.98 -1.65
C GLU A 78 -3.94 -7.23 -0.79
N GLY A 79 -3.86 -8.39 -1.44
CA GLY A 79 -3.81 -9.66 -0.77
C GLY A 79 -3.95 -10.84 -1.70
N ASN A 80 -4.25 -11.99 -1.10
CA ASN A 80 -4.52 -13.24 -1.80
C ASN A 80 -5.67 -13.98 -1.10
N TRP A 81 -6.66 -14.40 -1.88
CA TRP A 81 -7.77 -15.23 -1.41
C TRP A 81 -7.73 -16.57 -2.14
N GLY A 82 -7.44 -17.66 -1.41
CA GLY A 82 -7.44 -19.02 -1.98
C GLY A 82 -6.53 -19.19 -3.21
N GLY A 83 -5.38 -18.50 -3.24
CA GLY A 83 -4.47 -18.50 -4.39
C GLY A 83 -4.70 -17.36 -5.39
N ALA A 84 -5.83 -16.66 -5.33
CA ALA A 84 -6.13 -15.54 -6.22
C ALA A 84 -5.65 -14.20 -5.63
N THR A 85 -4.64 -13.61 -6.26
CA THR A 85 -4.08 -12.32 -5.90
C THR A 85 -5.01 -11.19 -6.34
N TYR A 86 -5.18 -10.19 -5.48
CA TYR A 86 -5.99 -9.00 -5.77
C TYR A 86 -5.28 -7.73 -5.29
N ARG A 87 -5.68 -6.62 -5.90
CA ARG A 87 -5.36 -5.25 -5.50
C ARG A 87 -6.57 -4.38 -5.80
N HIS A 88 -6.93 -3.47 -4.90
CA HIS A 88 -8.07 -2.59 -5.09
C HIS A 88 -7.90 -1.24 -4.42
N VAL A 89 -8.72 -0.30 -4.89
CA VAL A 89 -8.92 1.00 -4.27
C VAL A 89 -10.38 1.13 -3.95
N GLY A 90 -10.71 1.71 -2.80
CA GLY A 90 -12.09 1.95 -2.44
C GLY A 90 -12.31 3.16 -1.57
N GLN A 91 -13.58 3.50 -1.44
CA GLN A 91 -14.07 4.60 -0.62
C GLN A 91 -15.38 4.20 0.05
N ALA A 92 -15.64 4.74 1.24
CA ALA A 92 -16.91 4.55 1.93
C ALA A 92 -17.56 5.89 2.19
N ILE A 93 -18.81 6.05 1.77
CA ILE A 93 -19.56 7.31 1.82
C ILE A 93 -20.92 7.05 2.47
N TYR A 94 -21.42 8.00 3.24
CA TYR A 94 -22.76 7.86 3.81
C TYR A 94 -23.83 7.97 2.71
N ARG A 95 -24.76 7.03 2.71
CA ARG A 95 -26.04 7.09 2.01
C ARG A 95 -27.12 6.94 3.08
N ASN A 96 -27.80 8.04 3.40
CA ASN A 96 -28.65 8.15 4.58
C ASN A 96 -27.84 7.86 5.86
N SER A 97 -28.31 6.95 6.71
CA SER A 97 -27.62 6.50 7.92
C SER A 97 -26.58 5.39 7.67
N ASN A 98 -26.51 4.84 6.46
CA ASN A 98 -25.66 3.69 6.15
C ASN A 98 -24.35 4.15 5.50
N LEU A 99 -23.23 3.56 5.92
CA LEU A 99 -21.95 3.78 5.28
C LEU A 99 -21.76 2.73 4.16
N ILE A 100 -21.81 3.18 2.92
CA ILE A 100 -21.76 2.34 1.73
C ILE A 100 -20.37 2.41 1.11
N GLY A 101 -19.76 1.26 0.90
CA GLY A 101 -18.46 1.11 0.27
C GLY A 101 -18.58 0.92 -1.24
N PHE A 102 -17.61 1.51 -1.94
CA PHE A 102 -17.39 1.40 -3.38
C PHE A 102 -15.94 0.99 -3.58
N ALA A 103 -15.68 0.04 -4.46
CA ALA A 103 -14.31 -0.40 -4.74
C ALA A 103 -14.17 -0.92 -6.16
N SER A 104 -12.96 -0.86 -6.68
CA SER A 104 -12.60 -1.49 -7.95
C SER A 104 -11.21 -2.09 -7.87
N ASP A 105 -11.00 -3.19 -8.59
CA ASP A 105 -9.73 -3.88 -8.61
C ASP A 105 -8.78 -3.25 -9.64
N ILE A 106 -7.54 -2.99 -9.21
CA ILE A 106 -6.44 -2.68 -10.12
C ILE A 106 -6.02 -4.00 -10.78
N HIS A 107 -5.94 -4.00 -12.11
CA HIS A 107 -5.69 -5.22 -12.87
C HIS A 107 -4.71 -4.99 -14.03
N GLY A 108 -4.10 -6.07 -14.52
CA GLY A 108 -3.10 -6.05 -15.59
C GLY A 108 -1.65 -6.02 -15.12
N ASN A 109 -1.39 -6.23 -13.82
CA ASN A 109 -0.06 -6.20 -13.22
C ASN A 109 0.33 -7.54 -12.56
N GLY A 110 -0.43 -8.60 -12.84
CA GLY A 110 -0.26 -9.94 -12.24
C GLY A 110 -1.35 -10.31 -11.23
N GLU A 111 -2.34 -9.45 -11.00
CA GLU A 111 -3.53 -9.78 -10.23
C GLU A 111 -4.38 -10.85 -10.96
N ASN A 112 -5.08 -11.69 -10.20
CA ASN A 112 -6.00 -12.70 -10.73
C ASN A 112 -7.46 -12.23 -10.73
N ILE A 113 -7.76 -11.19 -9.96
CA ILE A 113 -9.12 -10.71 -9.70
C ILE A 113 -9.27 -9.33 -10.35
N ASN A 114 -10.37 -9.17 -11.11
CA ASN A 114 -10.72 -7.93 -11.83
C ASN A 114 -12.22 -7.64 -11.68
N ASN A 115 -12.63 -7.21 -10.49
CA ASN A 115 -14.03 -6.91 -10.17
C ASN A 115 -14.27 -5.41 -9.94
N ASN A 116 -15.55 -5.06 -10.01
CA ASN A 116 -16.05 -3.75 -9.68
C ASN A 116 -17.22 -3.85 -8.69
N PHE A 117 -17.18 -3.03 -7.64
CA PHE A 117 -18.11 -3.06 -6.51
C PHE A 117 -18.77 -1.69 -6.37
N ASP A 118 -19.76 -1.41 -7.22
CA ASP A 118 -20.42 -0.11 -7.28
C ASP A 118 -21.54 0.00 -6.22
N GLY A 119 -21.15 0.17 -4.95
CA GLY A 119 -22.09 0.48 -3.86
C GLY A 119 -22.78 -0.73 -3.23
N ASN A 120 -22.23 -1.92 -3.43
CA ASN A 120 -22.73 -3.18 -2.86
C ASN A 120 -21.93 -3.65 -1.63
N LEU A 121 -21.08 -2.79 -1.07
CA LEU A 121 -20.36 -3.03 0.19
C LEU A 121 -21.05 -2.26 1.31
N LYS A 122 -21.31 -2.91 2.44
CA LYS A 122 -21.79 -2.30 3.67
C LYS A 122 -20.63 -2.20 4.64
N VAL A 123 -20.24 -0.98 5.00
CA VAL A 123 -19.10 -0.73 5.88
C VAL A 123 -19.63 -0.35 7.27
N ASN A 124 -19.21 -1.08 8.29
CA ASN A 124 -19.53 -0.79 9.68
C ASN A 124 -18.24 -0.54 10.45
N ILE A 125 -18.06 0.70 10.90
CA ILE A 125 -16.93 1.10 11.75
C ILE A 125 -17.39 0.93 13.21
N THR A 126 -17.27 -0.29 13.75
CA THR A 126 -17.61 -0.57 15.15
C THR A 126 -16.74 0.27 16.09
N ASN A 127 -15.45 0.37 15.77
CA ASN A 127 -14.51 1.31 16.36
C ASN A 127 -13.33 1.51 15.39
N PRO A 128 -12.46 2.51 15.62
CA PRO A 128 -11.25 2.72 14.83
C PRO A 128 -10.35 1.50 14.63
N ALA A 129 -10.35 0.52 15.55
CA ALA A 129 -9.52 -0.66 15.47
C ALA A 129 -10.15 -1.83 14.69
N ARG A 130 -11.48 -1.81 14.47
CA ARG A 130 -12.21 -2.86 13.75
C ARG A 130 -13.25 -2.29 12.80
N ILE A 131 -13.09 -2.56 11.51
CA ILE A 131 -14.06 -2.23 10.47
C ILE A 131 -14.60 -3.53 9.89
N ARG A 132 -15.91 -3.70 9.88
CA ARG A 132 -16.57 -4.83 9.25
C ARG A 132 -17.09 -4.43 7.87
N VAL A 133 -16.81 -5.22 6.85
CA VAL A 133 -17.31 -5.02 5.49
C VAL A 133 -18.11 -6.25 5.06
N THR A 134 -19.39 -6.04 4.76
CA THR A 134 -20.32 -7.10 4.30
C THR A 134 -20.94 -6.75 2.95
N GLY A 135 -21.71 -7.67 2.35
CA GLY A 135 -22.29 -7.51 1.01
C GLY A 135 -21.52 -8.33 -0.01
N ALA A 136 -20.96 -7.69 -1.03
CA ALA A 136 -20.12 -8.39 -2.01
C ALA A 136 -18.79 -8.88 -1.42
N TRP A 137 -18.32 -8.25 -0.34
CA TRP A 137 -17.24 -8.77 0.50
C TRP A 137 -17.80 -9.27 1.82
N ASN A 138 -17.08 -10.18 2.48
CA ASN A 138 -17.42 -10.63 3.82
C ASN A 138 -16.13 -10.75 4.64
N GLU A 139 -15.68 -9.61 5.17
CA GLU A 139 -14.40 -9.48 5.86
C GLU A 139 -14.44 -8.49 7.03
N GLU A 140 -13.52 -8.66 7.98
CA GLU A 140 -13.22 -7.73 9.06
C GLU A 140 -11.79 -7.22 8.92
N TRP A 141 -11.60 -5.92 9.06
CA TRP A 141 -10.30 -5.28 9.06
C TRP A 141 -9.89 -5.04 10.51
N GLN A 142 -8.74 -5.58 10.90
CA GLN A 142 -8.20 -5.43 12.25
C GLN A 142 -6.94 -4.57 12.23
N LEU A 143 -6.96 -3.47 12.99
CA LEU A 143 -5.86 -2.51 13.06
C LEU A 143 -4.63 -3.17 13.68
N VAL A 144 -3.48 -2.97 13.04
CA VAL A 144 -2.17 -3.42 13.53
C VAL A 144 -1.15 -2.29 13.36
N GLN A 145 -0.08 -2.31 14.15
CA GLN A 145 1.05 -1.39 13.93
C GLN A 145 1.88 -1.82 12.70
N SER A 146 2.12 -3.13 12.58
CA SER A 146 2.79 -3.75 11.45
C SER A 146 2.37 -5.22 11.33
N THR A 147 2.62 -5.83 10.18
CA THR A 147 2.33 -7.25 9.92
C THR A 147 3.41 -7.91 9.06
N ASN A 148 3.51 -9.23 9.09
CA ASN A 148 4.35 -9.98 8.14
C ASN A 148 3.59 -10.13 6.82
N TYR A 149 3.80 -9.20 5.90
CA TYR A 149 3.16 -9.19 4.59
C TYR A 149 4.15 -8.64 3.56
N ASN A 150 4.23 -9.27 2.39
CA ASN A 150 5.08 -8.80 1.29
C ASN A 150 4.21 -8.03 0.32
N ALA A 151 4.52 -6.76 0.12
CA ALA A 151 3.74 -5.93 -0.78
C ALA A 151 3.87 -6.40 -2.23
N LEU A 152 2.80 -6.28 -3.01
CA LEU A 152 2.85 -6.55 -4.43
C LEU A 152 3.67 -5.45 -5.15
N PRO A 153 4.36 -5.76 -6.27
CA PRO A 153 5.07 -4.75 -7.06
C PRO A 153 4.14 -3.63 -7.52
N ARG A 154 4.60 -2.37 -7.47
CA ARG A 154 3.79 -1.20 -7.86
C ARG A 154 3.13 -1.39 -9.23
N PRO A 155 1.84 -1.05 -9.36
CA PRO A 155 1.15 -1.19 -10.64
C PRO A 155 1.73 -0.23 -11.68
N LYS A 156 1.67 -0.68 -12.94
CA LYS A 156 2.03 0.07 -14.14
C LYS A 156 0.80 0.49 -14.95
N THR A 157 -0.33 -0.19 -14.72
CA THR A 157 -1.65 0.16 -15.23
C THR A 157 -2.71 -0.01 -14.14
N CYS A 158 -3.83 0.68 -14.28
CA CYS A 158 -4.94 0.67 -13.34
C CYS A 158 -6.02 -0.37 -13.69
N GLY A 159 -6.07 -0.88 -14.92
CA GLY A 159 -7.19 -1.70 -15.38
C GLY A 159 -8.44 -0.88 -15.76
N GLU A 160 -9.51 -1.57 -16.14
CA GLU A 160 -10.66 -0.96 -16.85
C GLU A 160 -11.61 -0.14 -15.96
N TYR A 161 -11.57 -0.35 -14.64
CA TYR A 161 -12.51 0.30 -13.71
C TYR A 161 -12.02 1.65 -13.16
N PHE A 162 -10.88 2.13 -13.65
CA PHE A 162 -10.26 3.37 -13.20
C PHE A 162 -10.12 4.36 -14.35
N ASP A 163 -10.20 5.65 -14.02
CA ASP A 163 -9.57 6.65 -14.86
C ASP A 163 -8.07 6.64 -14.57
N GLU A 164 -7.32 6.05 -15.50
CA GLU A 164 -5.86 6.05 -15.48
C GLU A 164 -5.32 7.38 -15.99
N TYR A 165 -4.38 7.96 -15.25
CA TYR A 165 -3.61 9.12 -15.69
C TYR A 165 -2.11 8.85 -15.52
N LYS A 166 -1.33 9.23 -16.53
CA LYS A 166 0.10 9.44 -16.40
C LYS A 166 0.36 10.80 -15.76
N VAL A 167 1.39 10.85 -14.93
CA VAL A 167 1.76 12.03 -14.15
C VAL A 167 3.10 12.57 -14.59
N SER A 168 3.18 13.88 -14.73
CA SER A 168 4.42 14.62 -14.94
C SER A 168 4.41 15.94 -14.19
N ASP A 169 5.53 16.65 -14.16
CA ASP A 169 5.63 17.93 -13.46
C ASP A 169 4.80 19.02 -14.15
N LEU A 170 4.11 19.84 -13.35
CA LEU A 170 3.24 20.88 -13.88
C LEU A 170 4.01 22.00 -14.59
N ALA A 171 5.16 22.39 -14.06
CA ALA A 171 6.01 23.39 -14.71
C ALA A 171 6.88 22.77 -15.83
N GLY A 172 7.11 21.46 -15.80
CA GLY A 172 8.02 20.76 -16.70
C GLY A 172 9.49 20.85 -16.27
N ASN A 173 9.75 21.31 -15.04
CA ASN A 173 11.10 21.58 -14.55
C ASN A 173 11.67 20.43 -13.71
N ARG A 174 10.80 19.55 -13.19
CA ARG A 174 11.22 18.40 -12.38
C ARG A 174 11.11 17.12 -13.18
N GLN A 175 12.18 16.33 -13.15
CA GLN A 175 12.16 14.98 -13.68
C GLN A 175 11.38 14.05 -12.76
N GLY A 176 10.40 13.36 -13.36
CA GLY A 176 9.68 12.29 -12.72
C GLY A 176 8.39 11.97 -13.45
N GLU A 177 7.85 10.83 -13.07
CA GLU A 177 6.66 10.26 -13.69
C GLU A 177 5.81 9.53 -12.65
N GLY A 178 4.57 9.26 -13.01
CA GLY A 178 3.71 8.46 -12.16
C GLY A 178 2.45 7.98 -12.83
N LEU A 179 1.69 7.23 -12.04
CA LEU A 179 0.39 6.67 -12.35
C LEU A 179 -0.62 7.18 -11.32
N ARG A 180 -1.83 7.51 -11.76
CA ARG A 180 -2.99 7.75 -10.89
C ARG A 180 -4.13 6.87 -11.35
N CYS A 181 -4.62 6.04 -10.45
CA CYS A 181 -5.79 5.22 -10.63
C CYS A 181 -6.93 5.89 -9.88
N VAL A 182 -7.67 6.76 -10.57
CA VAL A 182 -8.81 7.49 -9.98
C VAL A 182 -10.05 6.61 -10.06
N LEU A 183 -10.65 6.35 -8.89
CA LEU A 183 -11.79 5.44 -8.77
C LEU A 183 -13.02 6.01 -9.49
N ARG A 184 -13.65 5.22 -10.37
CA ARG A 184 -14.83 5.63 -11.15
C ARG A 184 -16.15 5.48 -10.40
N VAL A 185 -16.22 4.53 -9.47
CA VAL A 185 -17.43 4.17 -8.72
C VAL A 185 -17.59 4.99 -7.44
N GLY A 186 -18.85 5.17 -7.02
CA GLY A 186 -19.21 6.09 -5.94
C GLY A 186 -19.16 7.55 -6.36
N THR A 187 -18.78 8.45 -5.46
CA THR A 187 -18.60 9.86 -5.83
C THR A 187 -17.33 9.98 -6.68
N LYS A 188 -17.43 10.59 -7.85
CA LYS A 188 -16.30 10.72 -8.79
C LYS A 188 -15.23 11.70 -8.28
N ASN A 189 -14.00 11.49 -8.74
CA ASN A 189 -12.85 12.36 -8.48
C ASN A 189 -12.60 12.58 -6.98
N THR A 190 -12.92 11.61 -6.14
CA THR A 190 -12.72 11.71 -4.70
C THR A 190 -11.51 10.93 -4.24
N THR A 191 -11.34 9.70 -4.71
CA THR A 191 -10.35 8.76 -4.19
C THR A 191 -9.50 8.20 -5.32
N TRP A 192 -8.20 8.11 -5.07
CA TRP A 192 -7.27 7.51 -6.00
C TRP A 192 -6.13 6.80 -5.26
N PHE A 193 -5.60 5.78 -5.91
CA PHE A 193 -4.24 5.32 -5.65
C PHE A 193 -3.29 5.99 -6.63
N GLY A 194 -2.07 6.29 -6.19
CA GLY A 194 -1.03 6.74 -7.10
C GLY A 194 0.31 6.16 -6.73
N ASN A 195 1.19 6.03 -7.72
CA ASN A 195 2.59 5.70 -7.51
C ASN A 195 3.45 6.39 -8.56
N GLY A 196 4.76 6.47 -8.33
CA GLY A 196 5.66 7.05 -9.32
C GLY A 196 7.10 7.16 -8.86
N ASN A 197 7.86 7.98 -9.57
CA ASN A 197 9.22 8.33 -9.24
C ASN A 197 9.40 9.85 -9.38
N TRP A 198 9.97 10.49 -8.36
CA TRP A 198 10.42 11.87 -8.42
C TRP A 198 11.90 11.93 -8.05
N GLY A 199 12.75 12.41 -8.96
CA GLY A 199 14.18 12.57 -8.70
C GLY A 199 14.89 11.29 -8.22
N GLY A 200 14.51 10.13 -8.77
CA GLY A 200 15.05 8.81 -8.39
C GLY A 200 14.35 8.14 -7.21
N SER A 201 13.52 8.87 -6.46
CA SER A 201 12.81 8.33 -5.29
C SER A 201 11.41 7.84 -5.66
N THR A 202 11.08 6.62 -5.26
CA THR A 202 9.77 6.01 -5.55
C THR A 202 8.76 6.26 -4.44
N TYR A 203 7.50 6.42 -4.83
CA TYR A 203 6.39 6.60 -3.91
C TYR A 203 5.17 5.78 -4.34
N SER A 204 4.29 5.52 -3.37
CA SER A 204 2.90 5.14 -3.55
C SER A 204 2.07 5.87 -2.51
N HIS A 205 0.82 6.23 -2.82
CA HIS A 205 -0.06 6.93 -1.90
C HIS A 205 -1.52 6.58 -2.14
N ILE A 206 -2.32 6.88 -1.12
CA ILE A 206 -3.76 7.07 -1.29
C ILE A 206 -4.10 8.54 -1.12
N GLY A 207 -4.84 9.07 -2.08
CA GLY A 207 -5.42 10.40 -2.01
C GLY A 207 -6.92 10.35 -1.85
N THR A 208 -7.46 11.35 -1.16
CA THR A 208 -8.90 11.46 -0.93
C THR A 208 -9.35 12.91 -0.83
N ARG A 209 -10.57 13.18 -1.30
CA ARG A 209 -11.26 14.46 -1.14
C ARG A 209 -11.70 14.67 0.31
N SER A 210 -11.71 15.92 0.74
CA SER A 210 -12.39 16.39 1.94
C SER A 210 -13.21 17.66 1.68
N SER A 211 -13.70 18.31 2.73
CA SER A 211 -14.48 19.53 2.57
C SER A 211 -13.68 20.73 2.06
N ASN A 212 -12.37 20.76 2.30
CA ASN A 212 -11.54 21.94 2.02
C ASN A 212 -10.56 21.70 0.86
N GLY A 213 -10.82 20.68 0.03
CA GLY A 213 -9.96 20.29 -1.08
C GLY A 213 -9.58 18.82 -0.98
N TYR A 214 -8.31 18.51 -1.18
CA TYR A 214 -7.81 17.15 -1.20
C TYR A 214 -6.62 16.98 -0.26
N GLY A 215 -6.39 15.74 0.17
CA GLY A 215 -5.22 15.34 0.92
C GLY A 215 -4.79 13.93 0.52
N ALA A 216 -3.58 13.54 0.91
CA ALA A 216 -3.01 12.24 0.59
C ALA A 216 -2.14 11.72 1.74
N GLY A 217 -1.80 10.45 1.71
CA GLY A 217 -0.83 9.84 2.60
C GLY A 217 -0.04 8.79 1.85
N ASP A 218 1.28 8.84 1.98
CA ASP A 218 2.17 7.89 1.32
C ASP A 218 2.12 6.54 2.05
N ILE A 219 2.21 5.46 1.27
CA ILE A 219 2.30 4.08 1.74
C ILE A 219 3.77 3.67 1.69
N CYS A 220 4.44 3.75 2.84
CA CYS A 220 5.85 3.41 2.96
C CYS A 220 6.07 1.97 3.38
N ALA A 221 5.97 1.08 2.41
CA ALA A 221 6.38 -0.30 2.59
C ALA A 221 7.45 -0.66 1.57
N ALA A 222 8.27 -1.66 1.91
CA ALA A 222 9.15 -2.29 0.94
C ALA A 222 8.32 -2.70 -0.29
N GLY A 223 8.76 -2.32 -1.49
CA GLY A 223 8.05 -2.54 -2.74
C GLY A 223 7.05 -1.45 -3.13
N LEU A 224 6.63 -0.55 -2.23
CA LEU A 224 5.68 0.54 -2.53
C LEU A 224 6.33 1.93 -2.59
N GLY A 225 7.50 2.12 -1.98
CA GLY A 225 8.28 3.35 -2.13
C GLY A 225 9.03 3.71 -0.86
N SER A 226 10.01 4.59 -0.99
CA SER A 226 10.81 5.11 0.12
C SER A 226 10.30 6.45 0.66
N ILE A 227 9.49 7.17 -0.11
CA ILE A 227 8.93 8.48 0.27
C ILE A 227 7.79 8.28 1.26
N CYS A 228 7.83 9.06 2.36
CA CYS A 228 6.90 8.98 3.49
C CYS A 228 6.30 10.31 3.92
N ASN A 229 5.58 10.95 3.01
CA ASN A 229 4.92 12.21 3.31
C ASN A 229 3.47 12.01 3.76
N THR A 230 2.95 13.07 4.37
CA THR A 230 1.53 13.29 4.57
C THR A 230 1.13 14.62 4.00
N PHE A 231 -0.01 14.64 3.35
CA PHE A 231 -0.59 15.84 2.77
C PHE A 231 -1.92 16.07 3.47
N GLY A 232 -1.94 17.13 4.28
CA GLY A 232 -3.12 17.54 5.03
C GLY A 232 -4.30 17.81 4.10
N TYR A 233 -5.50 17.72 4.65
CA TYR A 233 -6.71 18.04 3.90
C TYR A 233 -6.73 19.51 3.46
N GLY A 234 -6.99 19.73 2.18
CA GLY A 234 -6.95 21.05 1.54
C GLY A 234 -5.55 21.48 1.09
N SER A 235 -4.51 20.68 1.32
CA SER A 235 -3.17 20.95 0.79
C SER A 235 -3.06 20.72 -0.72
N LEU A 236 -4.01 19.98 -1.30
CA LEU A 236 -4.05 19.66 -2.73
C LEU A 236 -5.31 20.23 -3.37
N LYS A 237 -5.15 20.84 -4.54
CA LYS A 237 -6.25 21.31 -5.41
C LYS A 237 -6.15 20.65 -6.77
N LEU A 238 -7.20 19.93 -7.17
CA LEU A 238 -7.33 19.33 -8.49
C LEU A 238 -8.22 20.22 -9.35
N THR A 239 -7.65 20.81 -10.39
CA THR A 239 -8.37 21.65 -11.37
C THR A 239 -8.58 20.82 -12.64
N PRO A 240 -9.84 20.51 -13.01
CA PRO A 240 -10.11 19.79 -14.26
C PRO A 240 -9.61 20.57 -15.48
N VAL A 241 -8.98 19.86 -16.40
CA VAL A 241 -8.53 20.38 -17.71
C VAL A 241 -8.89 19.35 -18.79
N SER A 242 -8.74 19.72 -20.06
CA SER A 242 -8.93 18.75 -21.14
C SER A 242 -7.98 17.55 -20.96
N GLY A 243 -8.55 16.35 -20.92
CA GLY A 243 -7.80 15.10 -20.76
C GLY A 243 -7.26 14.80 -19.35
N GLY A 244 -7.61 15.57 -18.31
CA GLY A 244 -7.24 15.21 -16.93
C GLY A 244 -7.30 16.37 -15.92
N PHE A 245 -6.25 16.52 -15.12
CA PHE A 245 -6.20 17.49 -14.02
C PHE A 245 -4.85 18.20 -13.91
N ASP A 246 -4.88 19.48 -13.55
CA ASP A 246 -3.73 20.16 -12.97
C ASP A 246 -3.85 20.13 -11.45
N VAL A 247 -2.79 19.64 -10.80
CA VAL A 247 -2.75 19.50 -9.35
C VAL A 247 -1.76 20.48 -8.75
N THR A 248 -2.27 21.34 -7.89
CA THR A 248 -1.51 22.43 -7.25
C THR A 248 -1.61 22.38 -5.72
N GLY A 249 -0.82 23.22 -5.05
CA GLY A 249 -0.71 23.29 -3.60
C GLY A 249 0.59 22.64 -3.13
N ALA A 250 0.50 21.62 -2.29
CA ALA A 250 1.67 20.83 -1.87
C ALA A 250 2.27 20.00 -3.02
N TRP A 251 1.48 19.73 -4.06
CA TRP A 251 1.94 19.12 -5.31
C TRP A 251 1.95 20.13 -6.45
N SER A 252 2.71 19.81 -7.50
CA SER A 252 2.78 20.56 -8.75
C SER A 252 2.85 19.54 -9.89
N GLU A 253 1.71 18.94 -10.21
CA GLU A 253 1.60 17.79 -11.12
C GLU A 253 0.58 18.03 -12.25
N LYS A 254 0.88 17.47 -13.44
CA LYS A 254 -0.08 17.26 -14.53
C LYS A 254 -0.52 15.81 -14.54
N TRP A 255 -1.82 15.57 -14.53
CA TRP A 255 -2.40 14.24 -14.73
C TRP A 255 -3.06 14.23 -16.10
N ARG A 256 -2.63 13.32 -16.99
CA ARG A 256 -3.11 13.23 -18.38
C ARG A 256 -3.35 11.78 -18.77
N LYS A 257 -4.36 11.53 -19.59
CA LYS A 257 -4.62 10.22 -20.20
C LYS A 257 -3.58 9.88 -21.27
#